data_AF-A0A6G3YUU5-F1
#
_entry.id   AF-A0A6G3YUU5-F1
#
_cell.length_a   1.000
_cell.length_b   1.000
_cell.length_c   1.000
_cell.angle_alpha   90.00
_cell.angle_beta   90.00
_cell.angle_gamma   90.00
#
_symmetry.space_group_name_H-M   'P 1'
#
loop_
_entity.id
_entity.type
_entity.pdbx_description
1 polymer ?
#
loop_
_entity_poly.entity_id
_entity_poly.type
_entity_poly.pdbx_seq_one_letter_code
_entity_poly.pdbx_strand_id
1 'polypeptide(L)'
;MVHLTPSASYGLTLHLKLPNQAGMLAQVTQAIAAAGGNLEDVRLLERTRKCVIREITVDAASNEQAERIAAAVRDLSQIQLLKIADRTFQLHEGGKIEVVSKVAVRNQDDLAIAYTPGVGRVCKAISDVPERVYDLTIKRNTVAIVTDGSAVLGLGNLGPAGALPVMEGKALLFKEFAGLDAFPICLNTQQTDEIVDTVK
;
A
#
# COMPACT_ATOMS: atom_id res chain seq x y z
N MET A 1 5.44 -32.63 1.72
CA MET A 1 5.41 -31.18 2.02
C MET A 1 5.01 -30.46 0.75
N VAL A 2 4.01 -29.58 0.80
CA VAL A 2 3.62 -28.77 -0.36
C VAL A 2 4.76 -27.78 -0.63
N HIS A 3 5.35 -27.83 -1.83
CA HIS A 3 6.33 -26.84 -2.26
C HIS A 3 5.56 -25.58 -2.65
N LEU A 4 5.55 -24.58 -1.76
CA LEU A 4 4.97 -23.28 -2.06
C LEU A 4 5.93 -22.51 -2.96
N THR A 5 5.40 -21.88 -4.02
CA THR A 5 6.18 -21.07 -4.95
C THR A 5 6.44 -19.69 -4.33
N PRO A 6 7.69 -19.21 -4.31
CA PRO A 6 7.98 -17.85 -3.86
C PRO A 6 7.22 -16.79 -4.64
N SER A 7 6.82 -15.72 -3.96
CA SER A 7 6.09 -14.59 -4.57
C SER A 7 6.38 -13.27 -3.86
N ALA A 8 6.03 -12.17 -4.55
CA ALA A 8 6.21 -10.82 -4.04
C ALA A 8 5.47 -10.53 -2.72
N SER A 9 4.42 -11.30 -2.39
CA SER A 9 3.63 -11.12 -1.16
C SER A 9 4.43 -11.34 0.12
N TYR A 10 5.49 -12.16 0.07
CA TYR A 10 6.43 -12.38 1.16
C TYR A 10 7.84 -11.87 0.79
N GLY A 11 7.91 -10.98 -0.20
CA GLY A 11 9.17 -10.51 -0.73
C GLY A 11 9.91 -9.58 0.23
N LEU A 12 11.23 -9.63 0.16
CA LEU A 12 12.15 -8.84 0.96
C LEU A 12 12.99 -7.93 0.06
N THR A 13 13.33 -6.77 0.61
CA THR A 13 14.38 -5.89 0.07
C THR A 13 15.56 -5.88 1.04
N LEU A 14 16.72 -6.35 0.59
CA LEU A 14 17.95 -6.45 1.38
C LEU A 14 18.95 -5.38 0.93
N HIS A 15 19.37 -4.51 1.84
CA HIS A 15 20.46 -3.57 1.59
C HIS A 15 21.75 -4.15 2.14
N LEU A 16 22.68 -4.46 1.25
CA LEU A 16 23.89 -5.19 1.57
C LEU A 16 25.11 -4.35 1.21
N LYS A 17 26.08 -4.31 2.11
CA LYS A 17 27.42 -3.80 1.84
C LYS A 17 28.37 -4.98 1.66
N LEU A 18 28.93 -5.05 0.46
CA LEU A 18 29.86 -6.09 0.03
C LEU A 18 31.26 -5.48 -0.17
N PRO A 19 32.35 -6.22 0.06
CA PRO A 19 33.66 -5.84 -0.43
C PRO A 19 33.64 -5.70 -1.96
N ASN A 20 34.38 -4.74 -2.51
CA ASN A 20 34.50 -4.58 -3.97
C ASN A 20 35.52 -5.60 -4.52
N GLN A 21 35.15 -6.88 -4.44
CA GLN A 21 35.96 -8.03 -4.85
C GLN A 21 35.09 -9.01 -5.66
N ALA A 22 35.74 -9.80 -6.52
CA ALA A 22 35.05 -10.83 -7.30
C ALA A 22 34.40 -11.88 -6.39
N GLY A 23 33.25 -12.41 -6.80
CA GLY A 23 32.55 -13.48 -6.09
C GLY A 23 31.66 -13.05 -4.92
N MET A 24 31.76 -11.81 -4.42
CA MET A 24 30.98 -11.36 -3.27
C MET A 24 29.47 -11.41 -3.51
N LEU A 25 29.01 -10.94 -4.68
CA LEU A 25 27.59 -11.03 -5.05
C LEU A 25 27.14 -12.49 -5.24
N ALA A 26 28.00 -13.34 -5.81
CA ALA A 26 27.69 -14.74 -6.03
C ALA A 26 27.42 -15.49 -4.72
N GLN A 27 28.20 -15.20 -3.66
CA GLN A 27 27.97 -15.75 -2.32
C GLN A 27 26.58 -15.36 -1.79
N VAL A 28 26.17 -14.10 -1.96
CA VAL A 28 24.85 -13.63 -1.54
C VAL A 28 23.74 -14.35 -2.30
N THR A 29 23.80 -14.35 -3.65
CA THR A 29 22.77 -14.98 -4.47
C THR A 29 22.69 -16.49 -4.22
N GLN A 30 23.82 -17.13 -3.93
CA GLN A 30 23.87 -18.55 -3.58
C GLN A 30 23.24 -18.82 -2.21
N ALA A 31 23.49 -17.97 -1.20
CA ALA A 31 22.85 -18.09 0.11
C ALA A 31 21.32 -17.93 0.02
N ILE A 32 20.86 -16.96 -0.76
CA ILE A 32 19.43 -16.74 -1.05
C ILE A 32 18.82 -17.97 -1.71
N ALA A 33 19.44 -18.49 -2.78
CA ALA A 33 18.97 -19.65 -3.51
C ALA A 33 18.96 -20.93 -2.63
N ALA A 34 19.98 -21.11 -1.77
CA ALA A 34 20.04 -22.24 -0.83
C ALA A 34 18.93 -22.18 0.24
N ALA A 35 18.49 -20.98 0.62
CA ALA A 35 17.31 -20.77 1.46
C ALA A 35 15.98 -20.90 0.68
N GLY A 36 16.04 -21.14 -0.64
CA GLY A 36 14.91 -21.32 -1.53
C GLY A 36 14.23 -20.03 -1.96
N GLY A 37 14.88 -18.87 -1.79
CA GLY A 37 14.37 -17.58 -2.25
C GLY A 37 14.58 -17.40 -3.76
N ASN A 38 13.66 -16.71 -4.41
CA ASN A 38 13.78 -16.33 -5.82
C ASN A 38 14.36 -14.92 -5.91
N LEU A 39 15.45 -14.76 -6.66
CA LEU A 39 16.08 -13.47 -6.88
C LEU A 39 15.33 -12.70 -7.98
N GLU A 40 14.89 -11.48 -7.69
CA GLU A 40 14.15 -10.65 -8.64
C GLU A 40 15.03 -9.53 -9.22
N ASP A 41 15.41 -8.55 -8.40
CA ASP A 41 16.21 -7.40 -8.82
C ASP A 41 17.48 -7.26 -7.98
N VAL A 42 18.54 -6.75 -8.60
CA VAL A 42 19.83 -6.47 -7.96
C VAL A 42 20.31 -5.11 -8.40
N ARG A 43 20.00 -4.10 -7.58
CA ARG A 43 20.31 -2.71 -7.87
C ARG A 43 21.61 -2.27 -7.19
N LEU A 44 22.47 -1.58 -7.92
CA LEU A 44 23.65 -0.92 -7.37
C LEU A 44 23.23 0.44 -6.77
N LEU A 45 23.46 0.64 -5.48
CA LEU A 45 23.21 1.92 -4.82
C LEU A 45 24.48 2.78 -4.72
N GLU A 46 25.59 2.15 -4.34
CA GLU A 46 26.87 2.85 -4.17
C GLU A 46 28.05 1.95 -4.54
N ARG A 47 29.11 2.54 -5.09
CA ARG A 47 30.38 1.84 -5.34
C ARG A 47 31.57 2.71 -4.98
N THR A 48 32.46 2.17 -4.17
CA THR A 48 33.77 2.73 -3.87
C THR A 48 34.88 1.75 -4.25
N ARG A 49 36.14 2.15 -4.08
CA ARG A 49 37.28 1.23 -4.26
C ARG A 49 37.28 0.08 -3.25
N LYS A 50 36.66 0.25 -2.08
CA LYS A 50 36.67 -0.75 -0.99
C LYS A 50 35.39 -1.58 -0.92
N CYS A 51 34.24 -0.99 -1.22
CA CYS A 51 32.95 -1.62 -1.04
C CYS A 51 31.95 -1.30 -2.14
N VAL A 52 30.90 -2.11 -2.20
CA VAL A 52 29.73 -1.96 -3.06
C VAL A 52 28.50 -2.09 -2.18
N ILE A 53 27.58 -1.14 -2.25
CA ILE A 53 26.26 -1.25 -1.60
C ILE A 53 25.25 -1.63 -2.67
N ARG A 54 24.51 -2.71 -2.43
CA ARG A 54 23.46 -3.21 -3.30
C ARG A 54 22.15 -3.32 -2.56
N GLU A 55 21.08 -3.03 -3.26
CA GLU A 55 19.73 -3.43 -2.90
C GLU A 55 19.41 -4.71 -3.67
N ILE A 56 18.94 -5.74 -2.97
CA ILE A 56 18.57 -7.02 -3.57
C ILE A 56 17.14 -7.33 -3.18
N THR A 57 16.31 -7.52 -4.19
CA THR A 57 14.91 -7.91 -4.06
C THR A 57 14.80 -9.42 -4.19
N VAL A 58 14.16 -10.05 -3.21
CA VAL A 58 14.02 -11.50 -3.12
C VAL A 58 12.58 -11.86 -2.81
N ASP A 59 12.00 -12.78 -3.57
CA ASP A 59 10.70 -13.35 -3.29
C ASP A 59 10.83 -14.59 -2.40
N ALA A 60 9.92 -14.74 -1.45
CA ALA A 60 9.81 -15.90 -0.56
C ALA A 60 8.41 -16.51 -0.64
N ALA A 61 8.27 -17.76 -0.22
CA ALA A 61 7.00 -18.47 -0.23
C ALA A 61 6.20 -18.33 1.08
N SER A 62 6.85 -17.85 2.15
CA SER A 62 6.24 -17.58 3.45
C SER A 62 7.11 -16.65 4.29
N ASN A 63 6.57 -16.15 5.41
CA ASN A 63 7.32 -15.35 6.39
C ASN A 63 8.50 -16.14 6.98
N GLU A 64 8.31 -17.43 7.30
CA GLU A 64 9.36 -18.27 7.85
C GLU A 64 10.50 -18.47 6.84
N GLN A 65 10.18 -18.55 5.54
CA GLN A 65 11.22 -18.58 4.51
C GLN A 65 11.93 -17.23 4.36
N ALA A 66 11.21 -16.12 4.40
CA ALA A 66 11.79 -14.78 4.39
C ALA A 66 12.81 -14.59 5.54
N GLU A 67 12.45 -15.01 6.76
CA GLU A 67 13.36 -14.99 7.91
C GLU A 67 14.60 -15.87 7.70
N ARG A 68 14.44 -17.08 7.14
CA ARG A 68 15.57 -17.96 6.79
C ARG A 68 16.50 -17.34 5.75
N ILE A 69 15.97 -16.69 4.72
CA ILE A 69 16.75 -15.97 3.72
C ILE A 69 17.55 -14.85 4.38
N ALA A 70 16.90 -14.05 5.24
CA ALA A 70 17.55 -12.96 5.96
C ALA A 70 18.67 -13.46 6.87
N ALA A 71 18.46 -14.57 7.58
CA ALA A 71 19.48 -15.21 8.41
C ALA A 71 20.66 -15.73 7.57
N ALA A 72 20.39 -16.44 6.47
CA ALA A 72 21.42 -16.99 5.59
C ALA A 72 22.34 -15.90 5.01
N VAL A 73 21.78 -14.73 4.66
CA VAL A 73 22.58 -13.58 4.18
C VAL A 73 23.35 -12.91 5.32
N ARG A 74 22.78 -12.85 6.53
CA ARG A 74 23.42 -12.27 7.71
C ARG A 74 24.64 -13.09 8.19
N ASP A 75 24.63 -14.40 7.99
CA ASP A 75 25.71 -15.30 8.41
C ASP A 75 26.94 -15.27 7.49
N LEU A 76 26.89 -14.51 6.39
CA LEU A 76 28.01 -14.35 5.46
C LEU A 76 29.08 -13.41 6.06
N SER A 77 30.22 -13.98 6.46
CA SER A 77 31.28 -13.29 7.23
C SER A 77 31.87 -12.01 6.62
N GLN A 78 31.81 -11.84 5.30
CA GLN A 78 32.35 -10.67 4.59
C GLN A 78 31.26 -9.69 4.14
N ILE A 79 29.99 -9.99 4.31
CA ILE A 79 28.87 -9.19 3.80
C ILE A 79 28.10 -8.61 4.98
N GLN A 80 27.84 -7.30 4.93
CA GLN A 80 27.10 -6.62 5.98
C GLN A 80 25.68 -6.35 5.50
N LEU A 81 24.68 -6.94 6.17
CA LEU A 81 23.27 -6.58 6.00
C LEU A 81 23.00 -5.26 6.73
N LEU A 82 22.77 -4.19 5.96
CA LEU A 82 22.52 -2.84 6.46
C LEU A 82 21.06 -2.61 6.83
N LYS A 83 20.14 -3.06 5.97
CA LYS A 83 18.69 -2.92 6.15
C LYS A 83 17.98 -4.11 5.53
N ILE A 84 16.86 -4.50 6.15
CA ILE A 84 15.87 -5.42 5.59
C ILE A 84 14.52 -4.71 5.63
N ALA A 85 13.74 -4.86 4.56
CA ALA A 85 12.36 -4.38 4.51
C ALA A 85 11.46 -5.47 3.93
N ASP A 86 10.30 -5.69 4.55
CA ASP A 86 9.22 -6.47 3.95
C ASP A 86 8.52 -5.60 2.90
N ARG A 87 8.42 -6.11 1.67
CA ARG A 87 7.88 -5.36 0.54
C ARG A 87 6.39 -5.06 0.69
N THR A 88 5.63 -5.98 1.29
CA THR A 88 4.20 -5.79 1.53
C THR A 88 3.98 -4.69 2.55
N PHE A 89 4.73 -4.68 3.66
CA PHE A 89 4.63 -3.60 4.64
C PHE A 89 5.12 -2.26 4.08
N GLN A 90 6.22 -2.26 3.33
CA GLN A 90 6.76 -1.04 2.72
C GLN A 90 5.76 -0.40 1.74
N LEU A 91 5.03 -1.20 0.94
CA LEU A 91 3.97 -0.70 0.06
C LEU A 91 2.84 0.02 0.84
N HIS A 92 2.61 -0.38 2.09
CA HIS A 92 1.54 0.16 2.93
C HIS A 92 1.98 1.36 3.79
N GLU A 93 3.25 1.75 3.78
CA GLU A 93 3.72 2.94 4.49
C GLU A 93 3.02 4.19 3.92
N GLY A 94 2.21 4.86 4.74
CA GLY A 94 1.44 6.04 4.34
C GLY A 94 0.07 5.76 3.71
N GLY A 95 -0.32 4.49 3.56
CA GLY A 95 -1.59 4.10 2.96
C GLY A 95 -1.54 4.02 1.43
N LYS A 96 -2.60 3.49 0.82
CA LYS A 96 -2.64 3.22 -0.64
C LYS A 96 -3.35 4.26 -1.49
N ILE A 97 -4.06 5.21 -0.88
CA ILE A 97 -4.92 6.16 -1.57
C ILE A 97 -4.73 7.57 -1.02
N GLU A 98 -5.03 8.58 -1.84
CA GLU A 98 -5.00 9.99 -1.47
C GLU A 98 -6.20 10.75 -2.07
N VAL A 99 -6.46 11.96 -1.55
CA VAL A 99 -7.49 12.87 -2.10
C VAL A 99 -6.80 14.00 -2.84
N VAL A 100 -7.08 14.10 -4.13
CA VAL A 100 -6.51 15.13 -5.00
C VAL A 100 -7.61 16.04 -5.53
N SER A 101 -7.35 17.35 -5.52
CA SER A 101 -8.29 18.32 -6.08
C SER A 101 -8.48 18.12 -7.59
N LYS A 102 -9.73 18.15 -8.04
CA LYS A 102 -10.08 18.10 -9.48
C LYS A 102 -9.85 19.44 -10.18
N VAL A 103 -9.65 20.52 -9.44
CA VAL A 103 -9.43 21.89 -9.95
C VAL A 103 -8.20 22.51 -9.31
N ALA A 104 -7.45 23.30 -10.08
CA ALA A 104 -6.35 24.08 -9.54
C ALA A 104 -6.89 25.33 -8.84
N VAL A 105 -6.31 25.68 -7.69
CA VAL A 105 -6.57 26.94 -6.99
C VAL A 105 -5.25 27.71 -6.95
N ARG A 106 -5.12 28.73 -7.80
CA ARG A 106 -3.84 29.44 -8.03
C ARG A 106 -3.82 30.85 -7.44
N ASN A 107 -5.00 31.45 -7.26
CA ASN A 107 -5.16 32.81 -6.78
C ASN A 107 -6.43 32.93 -5.92
N GLN A 108 -6.69 34.14 -5.43
CA GLN A 108 -7.85 34.43 -4.59
C GLN A 108 -9.19 34.28 -5.33
N ASP A 109 -9.22 34.58 -6.64
CA ASP A 109 -10.44 34.46 -7.44
C ASP A 109 -10.84 32.99 -7.61
N ASP A 110 -9.88 32.10 -7.91
CA ASP A 110 -10.11 30.65 -7.98
C ASP A 110 -10.66 30.14 -6.65
N LEU A 111 -10.10 30.59 -5.52
CA LEU A 111 -10.55 30.22 -4.18
C LEU A 111 -11.97 30.75 -3.91
N ALA A 112 -12.26 31.99 -4.29
CA ALA A 112 -13.57 32.61 -4.11
C ALA A 112 -14.68 31.92 -4.92
N ILE A 113 -14.33 31.35 -6.08
CA ILE A 113 -15.23 30.56 -6.93
C ILE A 113 -15.43 29.15 -6.35
N ALA A 114 -14.34 28.46 -6.02
CA ALA A 114 -14.38 27.08 -5.52
C ALA A 114 -14.95 26.98 -4.10
N TYR A 115 -14.83 28.06 -3.32
CA TYR A 115 -15.27 28.14 -1.94
C TYR A 115 -16.09 29.42 -1.71
N THR A 116 -15.86 30.13 -0.62
CA THR A 116 -16.65 31.29 -0.21
C THR A 116 -16.21 32.54 -0.97
N PRO A 117 -17.13 33.37 -1.50
CA PRO A 117 -18.60 33.28 -1.36
C PRO A 117 -19.30 32.48 -2.47
N GLY A 118 -18.60 32.08 -3.54
CA GLY A 118 -19.19 31.50 -4.75
C GLY A 118 -20.00 30.21 -4.52
N VAL A 119 -19.50 29.32 -3.67
CA VAL A 119 -20.10 28.01 -3.36
C VAL A 119 -21.52 28.13 -2.80
N GLY A 120 -21.87 29.24 -2.14
CA GLY A 120 -23.21 29.46 -1.61
C GLY A 120 -24.31 29.41 -2.67
N ARG A 121 -24.01 29.84 -3.90
CA ARG A 121 -24.96 29.74 -5.03
C ARG A 121 -25.19 28.29 -5.47
N VAL A 122 -24.16 27.45 -5.39
CA VAL A 122 -24.25 26.01 -5.68
C VAL A 122 -25.07 25.31 -4.60
N CYS A 123 -24.84 25.63 -3.31
CA CYS A 123 -25.65 25.10 -2.21
C CYS A 123 -27.14 25.44 -2.38
N LYS A 124 -27.46 26.71 -2.68
CA LYS A 124 -28.85 27.13 -2.91
C LYS A 124 -29.48 26.40 -4.10
N ALA A 125 -28.73 26.28 -5.21
CA ALA A 125 -29.18 25.55 -6.38
C ALA A 125 -29.53 24.08 -6.11
N ILE A 126 -28.78 23.40 -5.23
CA ILE A 126 -29.09 22.02 -4.81
C ILE A 126 -30.26 22.01 -3.83
N SER A 127 -30.36 22.99 -2.94
CA SER A 127 -31.51 23.10 -2.02
C SER A 127 -32.83 23.30 -2.76
N ASP A 128 -32.83 24.08 -3.85
CA ASP A 128 -34.03 24.33 -4.66
C ASP A 128 -34.39 23.12 -5.55
N VAL A 129 -33.37 22.38 -6.04
CA VAL A 129 -33.54 21.17 -6.88
C VAL A 129 -32.55 20.08 -6.42
N PRO A 130 -32.95 19.19 -5.50
CA PRO A 130 -32.07 18.21 -4.86
C PRO A 130 -31.31 17.28 -5.82
N GLU A 131 -31.88 16.93 -6.97
CA GLU A 131 -31.22 16.02 -7.93
C GLU A 131 -29.91 16.60 -8.50
N ARG A 132 -29.75 17.93 -8.49
CA ARG A 132 -28.54 18.61 -8.97
C ARG A 132 -27.30 18.27 -8.15
N VAL A 133 -27.44 17.60 -7.01
CA VAL A 133 -26.31 17.03 -6.26
C VAL A 133 -25.45 16.11 -7.13
N TYR A 134 -26.04 15.39 -8.09
CA TYR A 134 -25.30 14.54 -9.04
C TYR A 134 -24.63 15.34 -10.17
N ASP A 135 -25.09 16.55 -10.46
CA ASP A 135 -24.43 17.39 -11.47
C ASP A 135 -23.26 18.17 -10.89
N LEU A 136 -23.44 18.65 -9.66
CA LEU A 136 -22.62 19.71 -9.05
C LEU A 136 -21.67 19.21 -7.95
N THR A 137 -21.67 17.92 -7.65
CA THR A 137 -20.80 17.36 -6.60
C THR A 137 -20.14 16.05 -7.02
N ILE A 138 -19.20 15.57 -6.22
CA ILE A 138 -18.54 14.27 -6.42
C ILE A 138 -19.51 13.08 -6.29
N LYS A 139 -20.71 13.26 -5.72
CA LYS A 139 -21.71 12.19 -5.52
C LYS A 139 -22.02 11.40 -6.79
N ARG A 140 -21.84 12.02 -7.95
CA ARG A 140 -22.00 11.41 -9.29
C ARG A 140 -21.09 10.22 -9.59
N ASN A 141 -19.93 10.14 -8.95
CA ASN A 141 -18.88 9.16 -9.26
C ASN A 141 -18.21 8.57 -8.00
N THR A 142 -18.79 8.82 -6.82
CA THR A 142 -18.18 8.45 -5.54
C THR A 142 -18.97 7.37 -4.82
N VAL A 143 -18.29 6.32 -4.39
CA VAL A 143 -18.85 5.24 -3.57
C VAL A 143 -18.19 5.16 -2.19
N ALA A 144 -18.95 4.76 -1.17
CA ALA A 144 -18.41 4.43 0.14
C ALA A 144 -18.24 2.91 0.28
N ILE A 145 -17.08 2.48 0.76
CA ILE A 145 -16.80 1.07 1.05
C ILE A 145 -16.93 0.90 2.55
N VAL A 146 -18.11 0.45 2.99
CA VAL A 146 -18.47 0.35 4.41
C VAL A 146 -18.23 -1.06 4.92
N THR A 147 -17.61 -1.19 6.09
CA THR A 147 -17.45 -2.45 6.83
C THR A 147 -17.34 -2.20 8.33
N ASP A 148 -17.67 -3.18 9.16
CA ASP A 148 -17.37 -3.20 10.60
C ASP A 148 -16.09 -4.00 10.93
N GLY A 149 -15.47 -4.63 9.92
CA GLY A 149 -14.31 -5.49 10.07
C GLY A 149 -14.59 -6.84 10.76
N SER A 150 -15.86 -7.26 10.87
CA SER A 150 -16.23 -8.53 11.50
C SER A 150 -15.84 -9.77 10.68
N ALA A 151 -15.64 -9.60 9.36
CA ALA A 151 -15.23 -10.65 8.43
C ALA A 151 -14.24 -10.13 7.38
N VAL A 152 -12.96 -10.05 7.76
CA VAL A 152 -11.89 -9.58 6.87
C VAL A 152 -11.24 -10.78 6.17
N LEU A 153 -11.58 -10.97 4.89
CA LEU A 153 -11.07 -12.07 4.05
C LEU A 153 -11.33 -13.43 4.73
N GLY A 154 -10.32 -14.29 4.83
CA GLY A 154 -10.36 -15.53 5.61
C GLY A 154 -9.79 -15.39 7.03
N LEU A 155 -9.54 -14.17 7.49
CA LEU A 155 -8.87 -13.88 8.77
C LEU A 155 -9.86 -13.70 9.94
N GLY A 156 -11.16 -13.66 9.64
CA GLY A 156 -12.21 -13.47 10.63
C GLY A 156 -12.34 -12.01 11.07
N ASN A 157 -12.68 -11.83 12.35
CA ASN A 157 -12.97 -10.52 12.93
C ASN A 157 -11.67 -9.83 13.35
N LEU A 158 -11.23 -8.84 12.57
CA LEU A 158 -10.05 -8.02 12.85
C LEU A 158 -10.42 -6.60 13.34
N GLY A 159 -11.72 -6.33 13.47
CA GLY A 159 -12.25 -5.02 13.79
C GLY A 159 -12.03 -3.97 12.69
N PRO A 160 -12.52 -2.75 12.90
CA PRO A 160 -12.52 -1.71 11.88
C PRO A 160 -11.11 -1.30 11.44
N ALA A 161 -10.18 -1.16 12.38
CA ALA A 161 -8.80 -0.75 12.07
C ALA A 161 -8.04 -1.82 11.27
N GLY A 162 -8.21 -3.10 11.63
CA GLY A 162 -7.61 -4.21 10.90
C GLY A 162 -8.18 -4.40 9.49
N ALA A 163 -9.40 -3.92 9.23
CA ALA A 163 -10.04 -3.96 7.92
C ALA A 163 -9.57 -2.85 6.96
N LEU A 164 -9.06 -1.72 7.48
CA LEU A 164 -8.70 -0.54 6.68
C LEU A 164 -7.78 -0.85 5.49
N PRO A 165 -6.67 -1.63 5.65
CA PRO A 165 -5.80 -1.94 4.51
C PRO A 165 -6.55 -2.66 3.38
N VAL A 166 -7.49 -3.54 3.71
CA VAL A 166 -8.32 -4.23 2.71
C VAL A 166 -9.29 -3.26 2.05
N MET A 167 -9.91 -2.35 2.81
CA MET A 167 -10.87 -1.39 2.27
C MET A 167 -10.19 -0.34 1.37
N GLU A 168 -8.99 0.14 1.73
CA GLU A 168 -8.16 0.95 0.83
C GLU A 168 -7.80 0.19 -0.45
N GLY A 169 -7.47 -1.10 -0.33
CA GLY A 169 -7.21 -1.95 -1.49
C GLY A 169 -8.41 -2.02 -2.44
N LYS A 170 -9.62 -2.19 -1.89
CA LYS A 170 -10.85 -2.14 -2.69
C LYS A 170 -11.05 -0.76 -3.35
N ALA A 171 -10.79 0.33 -2.63
CA ALA A 171 -10.90 1.68 -3.18
C ALA A 171 -9.94 1.90 -4.37
N LEU A 172 -8.69 1.44 -4.23
CA LEU A 172 -7.71 1.42 -5.32
C LEU A 172 -8.23 0.64 -6.52
N LEU A 173 -8.80 -0.55 -6.33
CA LEU A 173 -9.35 -1.36 -7.43
C LEU A 173 -10.52 -0.67 -8.14
N PHE A 174 -11.43 -0.03 -7.39
CA PHE A 174 -12.53 0.75 -7.96
C PHE A 174 -12.02 1.89 -8.84
N LYS A 175 -10.97 2.57 -8.40
CA LYS A 175 -10.37 3.67 -9.15
C LYS A 175 -9.67 3.18 -10.41
N GLU A 176 -8.80 2.18 -10.27
CA GLU A 176 -7.93 1.68 -11.33
C GLU A 176 -8.73 1.02 -12.46
N PHE A 177 -9.72 0.19 -12.12
CA PHE A 177 -10.41 -0.64 -13.11
C PHE A 177 -11.76 -0.09 -13.56
N ALA A 178 -12.40 0.78 -12.77
CA ALA A 178 -13.73 1.32 -13.08
C ALA A 178 -13.80 2.85 -13.12
N GLY A 179 -12.70 3.55 -12.80
CA GLY A 179 -12.68 5.02 -12.75
C GLY A 179 -13.53 5.63 -11.63
N LEU A 180 -14.02 4.81 -10.68
CA LEU A 180 -14.84 5.26 -9.57
C LEU A 180 -13.98 5.86 -8.46
N ASP A 181 -14.40 6.99 -7.91
CA ASP A 181 -13.81 7.51 -6.68
C ASP A 181 -14.39 6.72 -5.50
N ALA A 182 -13.57 6.25 -4.57
CA ALA A 182 -14.03 5.38 -3.49
C ALA A 182 -13.36 5.73 -2.15
N PHE A 183 -14.14 5.71 -1.07
CA PHE A 183 -13.66 6.01 0.27
C PHE A 183 -13.90 4.84 1.24
N PRO A 184 -12.88 4.35 1.95
CA PRO A 184 -13.05 3.34 2.97
C PRO A 184 -13.67 3.94 4.23
N ILE A 185 -14.75 3.34 4.74
CA ILE A 185 -15.41 3.73 5.99
C ILE A 185 -15.54 2.47 6.86
N CYS A 186 -14.65 2.34 7.85
CA CYS A 186 -14.68 1.22 8.78
C CYS A 186 -15.35 1.64 10.09
N LEU A 187 -16.54 1.10 10.36
CA LEU A 187 -17.38 1.46 11.49
C LEU A 187 -16.94 0.72 12.76
N ASN A 188 -16.72 1.45 13.84
CA ASN A 188 -16.38 0.86 15.14
C ASN A 188 -17.64 0.47 15.93
N THR A 189 -18.52 -0.30 15.29
CA THR A 189 -19.70 -0.92 15.90
C THR A 189 -20.02 -2.20 15.16
N GLN A 190 -20.54 -3.18 15.89
CA GLN A 190 -21.06 -4.45 15.34
C GLN A 190 -22.57 -4.58 15.61
N GLN A 191 -23.21 -3.52 16.14
CA GLN A 191 -24.65 -3.49 16.33
C GLN A 191 -25.32 -3.16 15.00
N THR A 192 -26.20 -4.04 14.55
CA THR A 192 -26.84 -3.92 13.23
C THR A 192 -27.59 -2.60 13.08
N ASP A 193 -28.36 -2.21 14.09
CA ASP A 193 -29.16 -0.97 14.03
C ASP A 193 -28.26 0.27 13.96
N GLU A 194 -27.17 0.30 14.73
CA GLU A 194 -26.19 1.40 14.68
C GLU A 194 -25.49 1.48 13.32
N ILE A 195 -25.13 0.35 12.72
CA ILE A 195 -24.56 0.31 11.36
C ILE A 195 -25.55 0.86 10.36
N VAL A 196 -26.80 0.37 10.39
CA VAL A 196 -27.85 0.78 9.47
C VAL A 196 -28.13 2.28 9.59
N ASP A 197 -28.24 2.79 10.81
CA ASP A 197 -28.50 4.21 11.05
C ASP A 197 -27.29 5.11 10.73
N THR A 198 -26.06 4.59 10.85
CA THR A 198 -24.86 5.32 10.43
C THR A 198 -24.73 5.42 8.91
N VAL A 199 -25.25 4.46 8.15
CA VAL A 199 -25.11 4.41 6.68
C VAL A 199 -26.24 5.13 5.94
N LYS A 200 -27.42 5.29 6.54
CA LYS A 200 -28.58 6.01 5.96
C LYS A 200 -28.28 7.48 5.72
#